data_AF-A0A1Q3QM86-F1
#
_entry.id   AF-A0A1Q3QM86-F1
#
_cell.length_a   1.000
_cell.length_b   1.000
_cell.length_c   1.000
_cell.angle_alpha   90.00
_cell.angle_beta   90.00
_cell.angle_gamma   90.00
#
_symmetry.space_group_name_H-M   'P 1'
#
loop_
_entity.id
_entity.type
_entity.pdbx_description
1 polymer ?
#
loop_
_entity_poly.entity_id
_entity_poly.type
_entity_poly.pdbx_seq_one_letter_code
_entity_poly.pdbx_strand_id
1 'polypeptide(L)'
;MPVDNLGKQLRIVRERLGLSLRDVALRSIEIATIRGSDRYQISASWLARIESNPEHEIGAHPLIAVLALYQITLEELLAVDGPADMEEDTRALPRNEKETTLLTQGAAEVTARRLLPDDSHTNIPPENTEMLRYGAAKRNGRFLRVVIGQQRNYLYPIVPSGSIALIDTHRRSLAVRGDVEIEIERPMFLLELRDGRYICCWCEIVDRDESRAIILPHPTGRWRAIQIHLKKDASIRGQIVAVRIPVVREGG
;
A
#
# COMPACT_ATOMS: atom_id res chain seq x y z
N MET A 1 14.36 -0.05 -5.59
CA MET A 1 14.51 0.73 -4.34
C MET A 1 15.92 1.21 -4.37
N PRO A 2 16.16 2.50 -4.61
CA PRO A 2 17.52 2.96 -4.52
C PRO A 2 17.84 2.93 -3.01
N VAL A 3 18.98 2.37 -2.66
CA VAL A 3 19.39 2.00 -1.29
C VAL A 3 19.76 3.27 -0.48
N ASP A 4 19.19 4.41 -0.90
CA ASP A 4 19.76 5.76 -0.83
C ASP A 4 19.69 6.38 0.56
N ASN A 5 19.34 5.62 1.59
CA ASN A 5 19.17 6.16 2.93
C ASN A 5 19.60 5.21 4.05
N LEU A 6 20.33 4.14 3.74
CA LEU A 6 20.80 3.16 4.73
C LEU A 6 21.68 3.82 5.81
N GLY A 7 22.53 4.77 5.42
CA GLY A 7 23.36 5.55 6.35
C GLY A 7 22.56 6.34 7.38
N LYS A 8 21.48 7.00 6.97
CA LYS A 8 20.60 7.75 7.88
C LYS A 8 19.83 6.82 8.82
N GLN A 9 19.38 5.67 8.33
CA GLN A 9 18.71 4.67 9.15
C GLN A 9 19.63 4.13 10.25
N LEU A 10 20.87 3.80 9.88
CA LEU A 10 21.90 3.39 10.84
C LEU A 10 22.12 4.45 11.92
N ARG A 11 22.19 5.73 11.53
CA ARG A 11 22.30 6.85 12.47
C ARG A 11 21.14 6.93 13.45
N ILE A 12 19.90 6.83 12.97
CA ILE A 12 18.69 6.89 13.81
C ILE A 12 18.72 5.77 14.85
N VAL A 13 19.01 4.53 14.44
CA VAL A 13 19.11 3.39 15.37
C VAL A 13 20.21 3.62 16.40
N ARG A 14 21.39 4.03 15.95
CA ARG A 14 22.54 4.28 16.82
C ARG A 14 22.23 5.31 17.91
N GLU A 15 21.61 6.43 17.52
CA GLU A 15 21.22 7.50 18.44
C GLU A 15 20.14 7.04 19.43
N ARG A 16 19.16 6.23 18.99
CA ARG A 16 18.14 5.63 19.88
C ARG A 16 18.74 4.67 20.92
N LEU A 17 19.78 3.92 20.52
CA LEU A 17 20.51 3.03 21.43
C LEU A 17 21.49 3.79 22.35
N GLY A 18 21.61 5.11 22.20
CA GLY A 18 22.53 5.92 23.00
C GLY A 18 24.02 5.62 22.72
N LEU A 19 24.34 5.02 21.57
CA LEU A 19 25.70 4.63 21.23
C LEU A 19 26.44 5.78 20.54
N SER A 20 27.63 6.13 21.03
CA SER A 20 28.51 7.03 20.30
C SER A 20 29.21 6.29 19.15
N LEU A 21 29.72 7.05 18.16
CA LEU A 21 30.53 6.48 17.08
C LEU A 21 31.77 5.73 17.62
N ARG A 22 32.34 6.20 18.74
CA ARG A 22 33.47 5.54 19.41
C ARG A 22 33.05 4.24 20.09
N ASP A 23 31.86 4.19 20.69
CA ASP A 23 31.37 2.97 21.32
C ASP A 23 31.17 1.85 20.29
N VAL A 24 30.61 2.19 19.13
CA VAL A 24 30.43 1.23 18.03
C VAL A 24 31.78 0.72 17.55
N ALA A 25 32.77 1.62 17.38
CA ALA A 25 34.10 1.24 16.96
C ALA A 25 34.78 0.28 17.96
N LEU A 26 34.73 0.59 19.25
CA LEU A 26 35.29 -0.25 20.30
C LEU A 26 34.61 -1.62 20.36
N ARG A 27 33.28 -1.67 20.32
CA ARG A 27 32.53 -2.94 20.39
C ARG A 27 32.67 -3.80 19.13
N SER A 28 32.95 -3.18 17.97
CA SER A 28 33.19 -3.93 16.74
C SER A 28 34.45 -4.83 16.79
N ILE A 29 35.42 -4.50 17.66
CA ILE A 29 36.64 -5.30 17.87
C ILE A 29 36.30 -6.68 18.44
N GLU A 30 35.35 -6.72 19.37
CA GLU A 30 34.89 -7.98 19.97
C GLU A 30 34.21 -8.86 18.93
N ILE A 31 33.36 -8.28 18.07
CA ILE A 31 32.72 -9.01 16.96
C ILE A 31 33.77 -9.55 15.99
N ALA A 32 34.77 -8.76 15.62
CA ALA A 32 35.85 -9.19 14.74
C ALA A 32 36.64 -10.36 15.34
N THR A 33 36.88 -10.33 16.65
CA THR A 33 37.55 -11.39 17.41
C THR A 33 36.73 -12.68 17.39
N ILE A 34 35.43 -12.60 17.72
CA ILE A 34 34.51 -13.75 17.73
C ILE A 34 34.36 -14.34 16.32
N ARG A 35 34.30 -13.50 15.29
CA ARG A 35 34.14 -13.91 13.89
C ARG A 35 35.47 -14.30 13.21
N GLY A 36 36.61 -14.13 13.89
CA GLY A 36 37.93 -14.46 13.36
C GLY A 36 38.35 -13.64 12.14
N SER A 37 37.84 -12.42 11.98
CA SER A 37 38.18 -11.57 10.82
C SER A 37 38.11 -10.08 11.13
N ASP A 38 39.18 -9.36 10.83
CA ASP A 38 39.25 -7.90 11.00
C ASP A 38 38.32 -7.13 10.05
N ARG A 39 37.72 -7.79 9.05
CA ARG A 39 36.74 -7.18 8.14
C ARG A 39 35.44 -6.75 8.82
N TYR A 40 35.19 -7.24 10.04
CA TYR A 40 34.06 -6.82 10.88
C TYR A 40 34.39 -5.60 11.76
N GLN A 41 35.64 -5.16 11.83
CA GLN A 41 36.00 -3.96 12.56
C GLN A 41 35.47 -2.71 11.85
N ILE A 42 34.91 -1.79 12.64
CA ILE A 42 34.30 -0.55 12.15
C ILE A 42 35.05 0.61 12.79
N SER A 43 35.55 1.55 11.97
CA SER A 43 36.14 2.79 12.50
C SER A 43 35.06 3.86 12.70
N ALA A 44 35.23 4.70 13.72
CA ALA A 44 34.33 5.84 13.98
C ALA A 44 34.24 6.79 12.78
N SER A 45 35.35 7.03 12.09
CA SER A 45 35.42 7.88 10.89
C SER A 45 34.67 7.27 9.70
N TRP A 46 34.75 5.95 9.52
CA TRP A 46 33.98 5.26 8.49
C TRP A 46 32.48 5.35 8.79
N LEU A 47 32.08 5.09 10.03
CA LEU A 47 30.68 5.13 10.42
C LEU A 47 30.09 6.54 10.26
N ALA A 48 30.82 7.57 10.69
CA ALA A 48 30.42 8.97 10.48
C ALA A 48 30.22 9.31 8.99
N ARG A 49 31.11 8.81 8.12
CA ARG A 49 31.04 9.03 6.68
C ARG A 49 29.85 8.32 6.05
N ILE A 50 29.59 7.07 6.44
CA ILE A 50 28.41 6.30 5.99
C ILE A 50 27.12 6.99 6.44
N GLU A 51 27.04 7.42 7.70
CA GLU A 51 25.84 8.07 8.25
C GLU A 51 25.53 9.44 7.61
N SER A 52 26.53 10.07 7.00
CA SER A 52 26.43 11.41 6.42
C SER A 52 26.32 11.42 4.90
N ASN A 53 26.71 10.34 4.21
CA ASN A 53 26.73 10.29 2.75
C ASN A 53 25.90 9.11 2.19
N PRO A 54 24.76 9.39 1.53
CA PRO A 54 23.85 8.36 1.02
C PRO A 54 24.40 7.56 -0.18
N GLU A 55 25.44 8.03 -0.87
CA GLU A 55 25.98 7.38 -2.07
C GLU A 55 27.05 6.31 -1.77
N HIS A 56 27.41 6.11 -0.50
CA HIS A 56 28.50 5.19 -0.14
C HIS A 56 28.01 3.76 0.02
N GLU A 57 28.57 2.84 -0.76
CA GLU A 57 28.27 1.41 -0.64
C GLU A 57 28.78 0.85 0.70
N ILE A 58 27.91 0.12 1.40
CA ILE A 58 28.26 -0.60 2.62
C ILE A 58 28.59 -2.04 2.26
N GLY A 59 29.83 -2.47 2.53
CA GLY A 59 30.22 -3.86 2.37
C GLY A 59 29.47 -4.79 3.34
N ALA A 60 29.30 -6.06 2.94
CA ALA A 60 28.53 -7.04 3.72
C ALA A 60 29.06 -7.24 5.17
N HIS A 61 30.39 -7.24 5.38
CA HIS A 61 30.96 -7.50 6.71
C HIS A 61 30.71 -6.35 7.71
N PRO A 62 30.98 -5.08 7.37
CA PRO A 62 30.58 -3.95 8.21
C PRO A 62 29.07 -3.91 8.46
N LEU A 63 28.24 -4.19 7.45
CA LEU A 63 26.78 -4.22 7.64
C LEU A 63 26.37 -5.28 8.67
N ILE A 64 26.88 -6.51 8.53
CA ILE A 64 26.61 -7.60 9.49
C ILE A 64 27.09 -7.22 10.90
N ALA A 65 28.27 -6.61 11.02
CA ALA A 65 28.80 -6.16 12.31
C ALA A 65 27.91 -5.09 12.96
N VAL A 66 27.48 -4.07 12.20
CA VAL A 66 26.60 -3.02 12.73
C VAL A 66 25.23 -3.58 13.13
N LEU A 67 24.63 -4.44 12.31
CA LEU A 67 23.34 -5.09 12.62
C LEU A 67 23.44 -5.95 13.90
N ALA A 68 24.51 -6.72 14.04
CA ALA A 68 24.76 -7.51 15.23
C ALA A 68 24.98 -6.63 16.49
N LEU A 69 25.73 -5.52 16.38
CA LEU A 69 25.92 -4.58 17.49
C LEU A 69 24.63 -3.88 17.91
N TYR A 70 23.78 -3.54 16.94
CA TYR A 70 22.51 -2.87 17.18
C TYR A 70 21.40 -3.84 17.57
N GLN A 71 21.68 -5.15 17.50
CA GLN A 71 20.75 -6.24 17.78
C GLN A 71 19.45 -6.13 16.97
N ILE A 72 19.59 -5.76 15.69
CA ILE A 72 18.47 -5.65 14.76
C ILE A 72 18.75 -6.41 13.48
N THR A 73 17.70 -6.84 12.79
CA THR A 73 17.81 -7.45 11.47
C THR A 73 17.94 -6.40 10.38
N LEU A 74 18.34 -6.83 9.17
CA LEU A 74 18.39 -5.92 8.01
C LEU A 74 16.98 -5.39 7.69
N GLU A 75 15.95 -6.22 7.82
CA GLU A 75 14.56 -5.84 7.63
C GLU A 75 14.13 -4.76 8.63
N GLU A 76 14.51 -4.92 9.90
CA GLU A 76 14.22 -3.93 10.95
C GLU A 76 14.94 -2.60 10.66
N LEU A 77 16.21 -2.65 10.26
CA LEU A 77 16.97 -1.46 9.86
C LEU A 77 16.28 -0.72 8.71
N LEU A 78 15.84 -1.44 7.68
CA LEU A 78 15.13 -0.87 6.53
C LEU A 78 13.77 -0.27 6.92
N ALA A 79 13.18 -0.72 8.03
CA ALA A 79 11.92 -0.23 8.57
C ALA A 79 12.06 1.00 9.49
N VAL A 80 13.27 1.41 9.88
CA VAL A 80 13.53 2.52 10.83
C VAL A 80 13.03 3.88 10.34
N ASP A 81 13.09 4.11 9.02
CA ASP A 81 12.49 5.26 8.32
C ASP A 81 11.32 4.78 7.42
N GLY A 82 10.88 3.53 7.62
CA GLY A 82 9.66 2.97 7.08
C GLY A 82 8.44 3.52 7.83
N PRO A 83 7.23 3.47 7.24
CA PRO A 83 6.04 4.14 7.76
C PRO A 83 5.46 3.43 9.00
N ALA A 84 6.21 3.32 10.09
CA ALA A 84 5.73 2.72 11.33
C ALA A 84 4.98 3.73 12.23
N ASP A 85 5.36 5.02 12.24
CA ASP A 85 4.76 6.02 13.14
C ASP A 85 4.54 7.41 12.50
N MET A 86 4.69 7.54 11.19
CA MET A 86 4.28 8.77 10.52
C MET A 86 2.76 8.80 10.53
N GLU A 87 2.14 9.84 11.11
CA GLU A 87 0.74 10.17 10.78
C GLU A 87 0.56 9.92 9.28
N GLU A 88 -0.40 9.08 8.90
CA GLU A 88 -0.63 8.80 7.49
C GLU A 88 -0.89 10.12 6.79
N ASP A 89 0.15 10.64 6.13
CA ASP A 89 0.06 11.91 5.45
C ASP A 89 -0.85 11.75 4.24
N THR A 90 -2.14 11.92 4.52
CA THR A 90 -3.26 11.85 3.61
C THR A 90 -3.63 13.24 3.10
N ARG A 91 -2.79 14.27 3.33
CA ARG A 91 -3.07 15.64 2.85
C ARG A 91 -3.12 15.72 1.34
N ALA A 92 -2.33 14.88 0.67
CA ALA A 92 -2.31 14.80 -0.80
C ALA A 92 -3.53 14.05 -1.38
N LEU A 93 -4.29 13.31 -0.58
CA LEU A 93 -5.47 12.59 -1.09
C LEU A 93 -6.64 13.57 -1.28
N PRO A 94 -7.44 13.40 -2.35
CA PRO A 94 -8.70 14.13 -2.53
C PRO A 94 -9.61 13.97 -1.31
N ARG A 95 -10.18 15.08 -0.84
CA ARG A 95 -11.07 15.13 0.34
C ARG A 95 -12.43 15.68 -0.05
N ASN A 96 -13.49 15.06 0.47
CA ASN A 96 -14.87 15.48 0.25
C ASN A 96 -15.27 15.53 -1.24
N GLU A 97 -14.65 14.69 -2.07
CA GLU A 97 -14.97 14.62 -3.49
C GLU A 97 -16.39 14.13 -3.72
N LYS A 98 -17.11 14.84 -4.60
CA LYS A 98 -18.45 14.41 -5.00
C LYS A 98 -18.37 13.16 -5.86
N GLU A 99 -17.44 13.10 -6.81
CA GLU A 99 -17.32 11.98 -7.76
C GLU A 99 -16.09 11.13 -7.43
N THR A 100 -16.14 9.84 -7.77
CA THR A 100 -14.98 8.95 -7.64
C THR A 100 -13.85 9.42 -8.55
N THR A 101 -12.63 9.51 -8.02
CA THR A 101 -11.46 10.06 -8.71
C THR A 101 -10.41 8.98 -8.95
N LEU A 102 -9.97 8.84 -10.21
CA LEU A 102 -8.86 7.96 -10.58
C LEU A 102 -7.51 8.62 -10.29
N LEU A 103 -6.66 7.92 -9.53
CA LEU A 103 -5.32 8.37 -9.21
C LEU A 103 -4.33 7.75 -10.20
N THR A 104 -3.91 8.54 -11.18
CA THR A 104 -2.98 8.08 -12.23
C THR A 104 -1.53 8.47 -11.95
N GLN A 105 -1.31 9.65 -11.36
CA GLN A 105 0.00 10.28 -11.17
C GLN A 105 0.00 11.26 -9.99
N GLY A 106 1.19 11.76 -9.62
CA GLY A 106 1.36 12.83 -8.63
C GLY A 106 1.34 12.34 -7.18
N ALA A 107 1.39 13.30 -6.24
CA ALA A 107 1.49 13.02 -4.81
C ALA A 107 0.33 12.17 -4.27
N ALA A 108 -0.89 12.39 -4.77
CA ALA A 108 -2.06 11.60 -4.39
C ALA A 108 -1.90 10.11 -4.73
N GLU A 109 -1.37 9.80 -5.92
CA GLU A 109 -1.14 8.41 -6.36
C GLU A 109 -0.04 7.75 -5.53
N VAL A 110 1.06 8.46 -5.27
CA VAL A 110 2.17 7.98 -4.43
C VAL A 110 1.68 7.67 -3.01
N THR A 111 0.91 8.59 -2.41
CA THR A 111 0.31 8.39 -1.10
C THR A 111 -0.65 7.20 -1.10
N ALA A 112 -1.60 7.14 -2.03
CA ALA A 112 -2.57 6.05 -2.10
C ALA A 112 -1.89 4.68 -2.30
N ARG A 113 -0.79 4.63 -3.04
CA ARG A 113 0.00 3.41 -3.23
C ARG A 113 0.72 2.96 -1.98
N ARG A 114 1.27 3.88 -1.20
CA ARG A 114 1.84 3.54 0.11
C ARG A 114 0.78 2.94 1.05
N LEU A 115 -0.43 3.50 1.00
CA LEU A 115 -1.54 3.13 1.87
C LEU A 115 -2.26 1.84 1.45
N LEU A 116 -2.25 1.53 0.14
CA LEU A 116 -2.88 0.34 -0.42
C LEU A 116 -2.01 -0.21 -1.57
N PRO A 117 -0.91 -0.92 -1.26
CA PRO A 117 0.07 -1.39 -2.26
C PRO A 117 -0.48 -2.45 -3.26
N ASP A 118 0.26 -2.74 -4.32
CA ASP A 118 -0.22 -3.61 -5.43
C ASP A 118 -0.48 -5.06 -4.98
N ASP A 119 0.17 -5.52 -3.92
CA ASP A 119 0.02 -6.83 -3.29
C ASP A 119 -1.09 -6.89 -2.23
N SER A 120 -1.81 -5.80 -1.96
CA SER A 120 -2.91 -5.79 -0.96
C SER A 120 -4.07 -6.75 -1.30
N HIS A 121 -4.10 -7.29 -2.51
CA HIS A 121 -5.07 -8.28 -2.96
C HIS A 121 -4.70 -9.73 -2.57
N THR A 122 -3.47 -10.00 -2.12
CA THR A 122 -2.99 -11.37 -1.82
C THR A 122 -3.12 -11.75 -0.36
N ASN A 123 -3.79 -10.94 0.46
CA ASN A 123 -3.90 -11.20 1.89
C ASN A 123 -4.78 -12.43 2.13
N ILE A 124 -4.13 -13.57 2.30
CA ILE A 124 -4.69 -14.72 3.00
C ILE A 124 -4.93 -14.22 4.44
N PRO A 125 -6.18 -14.26 4.95
CA PRO A 125 -6.44 -13.89 6.32
C PRO A 125 -5.54 -14.72 7.25
N PRO A 126 -4.74 -14.10 8.13
CA PRO A 126 -3.92 -14.85 9.06
C PRO A 126 -4.81 -15.62 10.04
N GLU A 127 -4.36 -16.77 10.52
CA GLU A 127 -5.08 -17.57 11.52
C GLU A 127 -5.24 -16.79 12.84
N ASN A 128 -4.29 -15.90 13.15
CA ASN A 128 -4.29 -15.05 14.33
C ASN A 128 -4.17 -13.57 13.95
N THR A 129 -4.54 -12.68 14.87
CA THR A 129 -4.31 -11.24 14.67
C THR A 129 -2.81 -10.97 14.63
N GLU A 130 -2.31 -10.57 13.47
CA GLU A 130 -0.90 -10.30 13.24
C GLU A 130 -0.68 -8.84 12.79
N MET A 131 0.46 -8.28 13.20
CA MET A 131 0.88 -6.97 12.73
C MET A 131 1.37 -7.09 11.28
N LEU A 132 0.67 -6.43 10.35
CA LEU A 132 1.05 -6.39 8.95
C LEU A 132 2.39 -5.64 8.78
N ARG A 133 3.37 -6.31 8.17
CA ARG A 133 4.63 -5.69 7.76
C ARG A 133 4.47 -5.14 6.34
N TYR A 134 4.58 -3.82 6.20
CA TYR A 134 4.51 -3.18 4.89
C TYR A 134 5.78 -3.50 4.08
N GLY A 135 5.62 -4.26 2.99
CA GLY A 135 6.65 -4.45 1.98
C GLY A 135 6.58 -3.38 0.89
N ALA A 136 7.72 -3.05 0.28
CA ALA A 136 7.75 -2.18 -0.88
C ALA A 136 7.16 -2.91 -2.11
N ALA A 137 5.88 -2.70 -2.41
CA ALA A 137 5.28 -3.29 -3.61
C ALA A 137 5.92 -2.71 -4.89
N LYS A 138 6.42 -3.60 -5.76
CA LYS A 138 6.87 -3.22 -7.10
C LYS A 138 5.68 -2.77 -7.94
N ARG A 139 5.82 -1.65 -8.64
CA ARG A 139 4.82 -1.15 -9.60
C ARG A 139 4.57 -2.21 -10.66
N ASN A 140 3.36 -2.74 -10.70
CA ASN A 140 2.87 -3.50 -11.83
C ASN A 140 1.75 -2.66 -12.48
N GLY A 141 1.88 -2.34 -13.77
CA GLY A 141 0.89 -1.51 -14.50
C GLY A 141 -0.54 -2.10 -14.55
N ARG A 142 -0.72 -3.29 -13.97
CA ARG A 142 -1.99 -3.99 -13.76
C ARG A 142 -2.96 -3.27 -12.82
N PHE A 143 -2.47 -2.54 -11.82
CA PHE A 143 -3.34 -2.00 -10.77
C PHE A 143 -3.58 -0.50 -10.91
N LEU A 144 -4.83 -0.08 -10.70
CA LEU A 144 -5.24 1.31 -10.58
C LEU A 144 -5.74 1.59 -9.16
N ARG A 145 -5.69 2.86 -8.75
CA ARG A 145 -6.23 3.31 -7.48
C ARG A 145 -7.26 4.39 -7.69
N VAL A 146 -8.36 4.32 -6.96
CA VAL A 146 -9.38 5.36 -6.95
C VAL A 146 -9.68 5.81 -5.52
N VAL A 147 -10.03 7.07 -5.37
CA VAL A 147 -10.68 7.58 -4.16
C VAL A 147 -12.18 7.62 -4.41
N ILE A 148 -12.96 6.95 -3.55
CA ILE A 148 -14.39 6.79 -3.70
C ILE A 148 -15.12 8.09 -3.37
N GLY A 149 -15.93 8.60 -4.30
CA GLY A 149 -16.72 9.83 -4.11
C GLY A 149 -18.07 9.58 -3.44
N GLN A 150 -18.79 10.66 -3.14
CA GLN A 150 -20.14 10.62 -2.52
C GLN A 150 -21.27 10.27 -3.50
N GLN A 151 -21.07 10.55 -4.78
CA GLN A 151 -22.01 10.32 -5.86
C GLN A 151 -21.67 9.02 -6.58
N ARG A 152 -22.70 8.32 -7.08
CA ARG A 152 -22.56 7.08 -7.86
C ARG A 152 -21.72 5.98 -7.19
N ASN A 153 -21.65 6.02 -5.86
CA ASN A 153 -21.15 4.93 -5.04
C ASN A 153 -22.31 4.00 -4.68
N TYR A 154 -22.45 2.92 -5.45
CA TYR A 154 -23.49 1.90 -5.26
C TYR A 154 -23.10 0.86 -4.20
N LEU A 155 -21.87 0.92 -3.67
CA LEU A 155 -21.32 0.00 -2.67
C LEU A 155 -21.42 0.54 -1.24
N TYR A 156 -21.94 1.75 -1.04
CA TYR A 156 -22.18 2.30 0.28
C TYR A 156 -23.26 1.49 1.03
N PRO A 157 -23.04 1.06 2.29
CA PRO A 157 -21.98 1.50 3.21
C PRO A 157 -20.74 0.60 3.28
N ILE A 158 -20.71 -0.55 2.60
CA ILE A 158 -19.58 -1.51 2.67
C ILE A 158 -18.28 -0.86 2.16
N VAL A 159 -18.38 -0.03 1.12
CA VAL A 159 -17.28 0.80 0.64
C VAL A 159 -17.68 2.27 0.79
N PRO A 160 -17.37 2.93 1.91
CA PRO A 160 -17.80 4.30 2.16
C PRO A 160 -17.02 5.31 1.32
N SER A 161 -17.60 6.50 1.16
CA SER A 161 -16.93 7.65 0.50
C SER A 161 -15.63 8.00 1.23
N GLY A 162 -14.61 8.41 0.48
CA GLY A 162 -13.25 8.66 0.99
C GLY A 162 -12.38 7.41 1.09
N SER A 163 -12.95 6.21 0.86
CA SER A 163 -12.15 4.98 0.75
C SER A 163 -11.20 5.02 -0.44
N ILE A 164 -10.06 4.33 -0.29
CA ILE A 164 -9.15 4.05 -1.40
C ILE A 164 -9.43 2.63 -1.87
N ALA A 165 -9.71 2.43 -3.16
CA ALA A 165 -9.90 1.11 -3.73
C ALA A 165 -8.79 0.77 -4.73
N LEU A 166 -8.29 -0.47 -4.64
CA LEU A 166 -7.33 -1.07 -5.58
C LEU A 166 -8.09 -1.83 -6.64
N ILE A 167 -7.84 -1.49 -7.90
CA ILE A 167 -8.53 -2.05 -9.06
C ILE A 167 -7.57 -2.93 -9.85
N ASP A 168 -7.91 -4.21 -10.00
CA ASP A 168 -7.21 -5.12 -10.90
C ASP A 168 -7.77 -4.97 -12.32
N THR A 169 -7.01 -4.32 -13.21
CA THR A 169 -7.46 -4.03 -14.57
C THR A 169 -7.52 -5.27 -15.47
N HIS A 170 -6.95 -6.39 -15.05
CA HIS A 170 -7.01 -7.65 -15.78
C HIS A 170 -8.27 -8.46 -15.44
N ARG A 171 -8.93 -8.18 -14.30
CA ARG A 171 -10.18 -8.82 -13.90
C ARG A 171 -11.37 -7.97 -14.33
N ARG A 172 -11.95 -8.29 -15.50
CA ARG A 172 -13.10 -7.56 -16.08
C ARG A 172 -14.34 -8.42 -16.34
N SER A 173 -14.24 -9.72 -16.09
CA SER A 173 -15.38 -10.62 -16.26
C SER A 173 -16.38 -10.40 -15.13
N LEU A 174 -17.65 -10.25 -15.49
CA LEU A 174 -18.76 -10.16 -14.54
C LEU A 174 -19.32 -11.54 -14.14
N ALA A 175 -18.71 -12.62 -14.63
CA ALA A 175 -19.11 -13.96 -14.26
C ALA A 175 -18.80 -14.19 -12.77
N VAL A 176 -19.84 -14.30 -11.95
CA VAL A 176 -19.72 -14.74 -10.56
C VAL A 176 -19.44 -16.25 -10.59
N ARG A 177 -18.33 -16.67 -9.97
CA ARG A 177 -17.96 -18.08 -9.84
C ARG A 177 -18.12 -18.50 -8.39
N GLY A 178 -18.90 -19.55 -8.15
CA GLY A 178 -19.16 -20.09 -6.81
C GLY A 178 -20.36 -19.45 -6.12
N ASP A 179 -20.70 -19.99 -4.96
CA ASP A 179 -21.72 -19.43 -4.09
C ASP A 179 -21.13 -18.21 -3.36
N VAL A 180 -21.88 -17.10 -3.35
CA VAL A 180 -21.54 -15.92 -2.55
C VAL A 180 -22.29 -16.03 -1.24
N GLU A 181 -21.58 -16.24 -0.14
CA GLU A 181 -22.22 -16.40 1.17
C GLU A 181 -22.50 -15.05 1.83
N ILE A 182 -21.63 -14.06 1.63
CA ILE A 182 -21.75 -12.73 2.23
C ILE A 182 -21.55 -11.60 1.21
N GLU A 183 -22.18 -10.45 1.46
CA GLU A 183 -22.20 -9.33 0.49
C GLU A 183 -20.80 -8.81 0.11
N ILE A 184 -19.83 -8.85 1.03
CA ILE A 184 -18.46 -8.39 0.77
C ILE A 184 -17.66 -9.32 -0.16
N GLU A 185 -18.08 -10.58 -0.29
CA GLU A 185 -17.49 -11.54 -1.25
C GLU A 185 -17.99 -11.31 -2.68
N ARG A 186 -19.10 -10.57 -2.84
CA ARG A 186 -19.63 -10.28 -4.18
C ARG A 186 -18.60 -9.47 -4.97
N PRO A 187 -18.24 -9.89 -6.20
CA PRO A 187 -17.31 -9.15 -7.03
C PRO A 187 -17.77 -7.71 -7.25
N MET A 188 -16.96 -6.77 -6.76
CA MET A 188 -17.17 -5.33 -6.89
C MET A 188 -16.37 -4.80 -8.09
N PHE A 189 -16.93 -3.88 -8.87
CA PHE A 189 -16.30 -3.37 -10.09
C PHE A 189 -16.23 -1.85 -10.13
N LEU A 190 -15.23 -1.35 -10.85
CA LEU A 190 -15.15 0.03 -11.30
C LEU A 190 -15.55 0.12 -12.77
N LEU A 191 -16.61 0.88 -13.04
CA LEU A 191 -17.06 1.20 -14.38
C LEU A 191 -16.71 2.66 -14.70
N GLU A 192 -16.28 2.91 -15.93
CA GLU A 192 -16.13 4.27 -16.48
C GLU A 192 -17.26 4.54 -17.46
N LEU A 193 -18.01 5.61 -17.20
CA LEU A 193 -19.05 6.12 -18.08
C LEU A 193 -18.45 6.87 -19.26
N ARG A 194 -19.24 7.05 -20.33
CA ARG A 194 -18.79 7.78 -21.52
C ARG A 194 -18.40 9.23 -21.27
N ASP A 195 -18.97 9.84 -20.24
CA ASP A 195 -18.65 11.21 -19.82
C ASP A 195 -17.40 11.32 -18.94
N GLY A 196 -16.67 10.21 -18.73
CA GLY A 196 -15.45 10.14 -17.94
C GLY A 196 -15.67 9.97 -16.43
N ARG A 197 -16.92 9.94 -15.96
CA ARG A 197 -17.24 9.68 -14.54
C ARG A 197 -17.17 8.20 -14.23
N TYR A 198 -17.00 7.88 -12.96
CA TYR A 198 -16.85 6.51 -12.48
C TYR A 198 -18.05 6.05 -11.65
N ILE A 199 -18.37 4.76 -11.74
CA ILE A 199 -19.33 4.08 -10.87
C ILE A 199 -18.62 2.93 -10.17
N CYS A 200 -18.79 2.84 -8.85
CA CYS A 200 -18.36 1.69 -8.06
C CYS A 200 -19.60 0.88 -7.69
N CYS A 201 -19.68 -0.37 -8.11
CA CYS A 201 -20.90 -1.17 -8.00
C CYS A 201 -20.69 -2.68 -8.01
N TRP A 202 -21.72 -3.40 -7.61
CA TRP A 202 -21.97 -4.76 -8.10
C TRP A 202 -22.69 -4.67 -9.45
N CYS A 203 -22.43 -5.64 -10.32
CA CYS A 203 -23.14 -5.71 -11.59
C CYS A 203 -23.31 -7.15 -12.06
N GLU A 204 -24.45 -7.40 -12.69
CA GLU A 204 -24.84 -8.71 -13.21
C GLU A 204 -25.18 -8.59 -14.69
N ILE A 205 -24.71 -9.56 -15.49
CA ILE A 205 -25.02 -9.62 -16.92
C ILE A 205 -26.48 -10.05 -17.09
N VAL A 206 -27.21 -9.34 -17.96
CA VAL A 206 -28.62 -9.64 -18.27
C VAL A 206 -28.76 -10.57 -19.47
N ASP A 207 -27.92 -10.38 -20.48
CA ASP A 207 -28.04 -11.06 -21.76
C ASP A 207 -26.92 -12.06 -22.01
N ARG A 208 -27.21 -13.08 -22.80
CA ARG A 208 -26.22 -14.09 -23.21
C ARG A 208 -25.06 -13.53 -24.03
N ASP A 209 -25.24 -12.38 -24.66
CA ASP A 209 -24.20 -11.71 -25.46
C ASP A 209 -23.32 -10.75 -24.63
N GLU A 210 -23.54 -10.69 -23.30
CA GLU A 210 -22.84 -9.84 -22.34
C GLU A 210 -22.87 -8.34 -22.68
N SER A 211 -23.85 -7.90 -23.48
CA SER A 211 -23.93 -6.52 -23.95
C SER A 211 -24.58 -5.57 -22.94
N ARG A 212 -25.50 -6.08 -22.11
CA ARG A 212 -26.19 -5.34 -21.06
C ARG A 212 -25.93 -5.92 -19.68
N ALA A 213 -25.79 -5.03 -18.71
CA ALA A 213 -25.64 -5.36 -17.31
C ALA A 213 -26.61 -4.53 -16.46
N ILE A 214 -27.02 -5.08 -15.32
CA ILE A 214 -27.71 -4.33 -14.28
C ILE A 214 -26.69 -3.96 -13.21
N ILE A 215 -26.59 -2.67 -12.93
CA ILE A 215 -25.88 -2.14 -11.77
C ILE A 215 -26.81 -2.31 -10.57
N LEU A 216 -26.31 -2.98 -9.53
CA LEU A 216 -27.04 -3.23 -8.30
C LEU A 216 -26.50 -2.33 -7.18
N PRO A 217 -27.37 -1.56 -6.51
CA PRO A 217 -27.00 -0.85 -5.29
C PRO A 217 -26.95 -1.82 -4.11
N HIS A 218 -26.19 -1.45 -3.10
CA HIS A 218 -26.37 -1.99 -1.77
C HIS A 218 -27.82 -1.76 -1.30
N PRO A 219 -28.50 -2.72 -0.64
CA PRO A 219 -29.92 -2.63 -0.29
C PRO A 219 -30.28 -1.42 0.57
N THR A 220 -29.36 -0.98 1.44
CA THR A 220 -29.55 0.20 2.30
C THR A 220 -29.09 1.51 1.67
N GLY A 221 -28.58 1.45 0.43
CA GLY A 221 -28.13 2.61 -0.32
C GLY A 221 -29.29 3.44 -0.88
N ARG A 222 -29.03 4.72 -1.16
CA ARG A 222 -30.01 5.63 -1.78
C ARG A 222 -30.20 5.42 -3.29
N TRP A 223 -29.31 4.66 -3.91
CA TRP A 223 -29.28 4.47 -5.36
C TRP A 223 -30.25 3.35 -5.76
N ARG A 224 -30.78 3.44 -6.98
CA ARG A 224 -31.66 2.41 -7.56
C ARG A 224 -30.89 1.57 -8.56
N ALA A 225 -31.29 0.31 -8.72
CA ALA A 225 -30.76 -0.53 -9.78
C ALA A 225 -31.02 0.11 -11.15
N ILE A 226 -30.01 0.09 -12.01
CA ILE A 226 -30.08 0.65 -13.36
C ILE A 226 -29.52 -0.35 -14.36
N GLN A 227 -30.18 -0.48 -15.51
CA GLN A 227 -29.65 -1.26 -16.62
C GLN A 227 -28.79 -0.36 -17.50
N ILE A 228 -27.63 -0.88 -17.91
CA ILE A 228 -26.67 -0.19 -18.78
C ILE A 228 -26.19 -1.12 -19.90
N HIS A 229 -25.72 -0.53 -20.98
CA HIS A 229 -25.08 -1.22 -22.09
C HIS A 229 -23.56 -1.04 -22.03
N LEU A 230 -22.80 -2.13 -21.84
CA LEU A 230 -21.35 -2.14 -21.54
C LEU A 230 -20.45 -1.70 -22.71
N LYS A 231 -21.02 -1.35 -23.86
CA LYS A 231 -20.32 -0.75 -25.01
C LYS A 231 -20.82 0.63 -25.39
N LYS A 232 -22.02 1.03 -24.94
CA LYS A 232 -22.64 2.31 -25.31
C LYS A 232 -22.61 3.28 -24.14
N ASP A 233 -22.88 2.82 -22.93
CA ASP A 233 -23.09 3.68 -21.77
C ASP A 233 -21.87 3.73 -20.84
N ALA A 234 -21.17 2.60 -20.70
CA ALA A 234 -20.04 2.46 -19.80
C ALA A 234 -19.00 1.46 -20.34
N SER A 235 -17.87 1.32 -19.64
CA SER A 235 -16.88 0.27 -19.83
C SER A 235 -16.35 -0.22 -18.49
N ILE A 236 -16.06 -1.52 -18.36
CA ILE A 236 -15.51 -2.10 -17.13
C ILE A 236 -14.01 -1.81 -17.11
N ARG A 237 -13.54 -1.04 -16.11
CA ARG A 237 -12.11 -0.76 -15.93
C ARG A 237 -11.38 -1.88 -15.20
N GLY A 238 -12.06 -2.53 -14.25
CA GLY A 238 -11.53 -3.69 -13.53
C GLY A 238 -12.33 -4.01 -12.27
N GLN A 239 -11.91 -5.05 -11.57
CA GLN A 239 -12.49 -5.50 -10.31
C GLN A 239 -11.80 -4.79 -9.14
N ILE A 240 -12.58 -4.36 -8.15
CA ILE A 240 -12.09 -3.90 -6.86
C ILE A 240 -11.61 -5.14 -6.09
N VAL A 241 -10.32 -5.19 -5.78
CA VAL A 241 -9.66 -6.36 -5.14
C VAL A 241 -9.16 -6.10 -3.73
N ALA A 242 -9.06 -4.83 -3.34
CA ALA A 242 -8.77 -4.42 -1.97
C ALA A 242 -9.34 -3.02 -1.74
N VAL A 243 -9.77 -2.73 -0.51
CA VAL A 243 -10.28 -1.43 -0.12
C VAL A 243 -9.66 -1.05 1.21
N ARG A 244 -9.16 0.19 1.31
CA ARG A 244 -8.75 0.80 2.57
C ARG A 244 -9.76 1.87 2.95
N ILE A 245 -10.45 1.63 4.06
CA ILE A 245 -11.46 2.51 4.62
C ILE A 245 -10.76 3.50 5.57
N PRO A 246 -10.98 4.82 5.44
CA PRO A 246 -10.45 5.78 6.40
C PRO A 246 -11.14 5.58 7.75
N VAL A 247 -10.36 5.55 8.83
CA VAL A 247 -10.91 5.61 10.19
C VAL A 247 -11.48 7.01 10.41
N VAL A 248 -12.75 7.09 10.81
CA VAL A 248 -13.38 8.36 11.17
C VAL A 248 -12.59 8.94 12.35
N ARG A 249 -11.96 10.10 12.16
CA ARG A 249 -11.52 10.90 13.30
C ARG A 249 -12.78 11.49 13.91
N GLU A 250 -13.13 11.10 15.14
CA GLU A 250 -14.11 11.86 15.93
C GLU A 250 -13.64 13.32 15.92
N GLY A 251 -14.46 14.19 15.34
CA GLY A 251 -14.19 15.62 15.31
C GLY A 251 -14.33 16.18 16.73
N GLY A 252 -13.28 16.84 17.20
CA GLY A 252 -13.41 17.93 18.18
C GLY A 252 -13.87 19.21 17.49
#